data_AF-A0A1H7RE08-F1
#
_entry.id   AF-A0A1H7RE08-F1
#
_cell.length_a   1.000
_cell.length_b   1.000
_cell.length_c   1.000
_cell.angle_alpha   90.00
_cell.angle_beta   90.00
_cell.angle_gamma   90.00
#
_symmetry.space_group_name_H-M   'P 1'
#
loop_
_entity.id
_entity.type
_entity.pdbx_description
1 polymer ?
#
loop_
_entity_poly.entity_id
_entity_poly.type
_entity_poly.pdbx_seq_one_letter_code
_entity_poly.pdbx_strand_id
1 'polypeptide(L)'
;MGHRGFSRGQGRLGLDTGRLRTMDGHAFVLHLARATARRDNAHALLAACGLAGEIWSAVDGAAMSSTDLAVTVGADLFAPAYPFSLRAGEIGCFLSHRQIWAEIVRRNLDYGLILEDDVALDTEIFGHALSLAVTHIAALGYIQLQNRMPHQRGNLIDTRAGSMLSIPVVTPLRASTQLVSQKAARHLLHLSDVFDRPVDTFVQSHWHTRLRPGVIYPAGVRTISDQLEGSTIQGRPRTLRQRLFREVARSFYRRRVMKFSKRSAAQPGSGFS
;
A
#
# COMPACT_ATOMS: atom_id res chain seq x y z
N MET A 1 -36.69 -34.15 -58.66
CA MET A 1 -35.26 -34.54 -58.74
C MET A 1 -34.45 -33.28 -58.51
N GLY A 2 -33.80 -32.99 -57.39
CA GLY A 2 -33.26 -33.85 -56.35
C GLY A 2 -31.73 -33.80 -56.38
N HIS A 3 -31.09 -32.66 -56.10
CA HIS A 3 -29.69 -32.61 -55.69
C HIS A 3 -29.45 -31.47 -54.70
N ARG A 4 -29.27 -31.83 -53.42
CA ARG A 4 -28.79 -30.96 -52.35
C ARG A 4 -27.26 -30.97 -52.40
N GLY A 5 -26.65 -29.82 -52.68
CA GLY A 5 -25.21 -29.61 -52.49
C GLY A 5 -24.94 -28.97 -51.14
N PHE A 6 -24.43 -29.75 -50.19
CA PHE A 6 -23.82 -29.24 -48.96
C PHE A 6 -22.46 -28.63 -49.33
N SER A 7 -22.29 -27.31 -49.18
CA SER A 7 -20.95 -26.70 -49.20
C SER A 7 -20.54 -26.34 -47.78
N ARG A 8 -19.46 -27.00 -47.36
CA ARG A 8 -18.83 -26.90 -46.03
C ARG A 8 -18.27 -25.50 -45.80
N GLY A 9 -18.39 -25.06 -44.55
CA GLY A 9 -17.85 -23.78 -44.09
C GLY A 9 -16.33 -23.68 -44.20
N GLN A 10 -15.88 -22.47 -44.50
CA GLN A 10 -14.59 -21.95 -44.06
C GLN A 10 -14.87 -20.73 -43.19
N GLY A 11 -15.22 -20.99 -41.92
CA GLY A 11 -15.02 -20.00 -40.87
C GLY A 11 -13.53 -19.88 -40.66
N ARG A 12 -12.92 -18.78 -41.13
CA ARG A 12 -11.60 -18.37 -40.66
C ARG A 12 -11.77 -18.00 -39.18
N LEU A 13 -11.52 -18.99 -38.31
CA LEU A 13 -11.19 -18.74 -36.92
C LEU A 13 -9.92 -17.90 -36.92
N GLY A 14 -10.09 -16.58 -36.79
CA GLY A 14 -9.01 -15.70 -36.40
C GLY A 14 -8.53 -16.18 -35.05
N LEU A 15 -7.39 -16.85 -35.04
CA LEU A 15 -6.61 -17.09 -33.83
C LEU A 15 -6.15 -15.71 -33.37
N ASP A 16 -6.94 -15.10 -32.49
CA ASP A 16 -6.50 -13.97 -31.69
C ASP A 16 -5.42 -14.50 -30.74
N THR A 17 -4.18 -14.54 -31.25
CA THR A 17 -2.98 -14.75 -30.44
C THR A 17 -2.82 -13.52 -29.57
N GLY A 18 -3.60 -13.47 -28.49
CA GLY A 18 -3.53 -12.46 -27.45
C GLY A 18 -2.13 -12.45 -26.88
N ARG A 19 -1.28 -11.57 -27.41
CA ARG A 19 -0.01 -11.19 -26.78
C ARG A 19 -0.40 -10.70 -25.39
N LEU A 20 -0.06 -11.46 -24.34
CA LEU A 20 -0.26 -11.01 -22.96
C LEU A 20 0.36 -9.61 -22.87
N ARG A 21 -0.48 -8.60 -22.67
CA ARG A 21 0.01 -7.24 -22.44
C ARG A 21 0.85 -7.31 -21.16
N THR A 22 2.13 -6.99 -21.27
CA THR A 22 2.95 -6.74 -20.09
C THR A 22 2.31 -5.58 -19.34
N MET A 23 2.03 -5.76 -18.04
CA MET A 23 1.44 -4.71 -17.22
C MET A 23 2.44 -3.55 -17.08
N ASP A 24 1.98 -2.32 -17.28
CA ASP A 24 2.77 -1.11 -17.15
C ASP A 24 2.88 -0.69 -15.68
N GLY A 25 4.07 -0.89 -15.10
CA GLY A 25 4.36 -0.61 -13.70
C GLY A 25 5.44 0.45 -13.53
N HIS A 26 5.31 1.27 -12.49
CA HIS A 26 6.30 2.29 -12.14
C HIS A 26 6.64 2.27 -10.64
N ALA A 27 7.91 2.45 -10.29
CA ALA A 27 8.34 2.58 -8.91
C ALA A 27 8.40 4.05 -8.46
N PHE A 28 7.90 4.31 -7.25
CA PHE A 28 7.93 5.59 -6.56
C PHE A 28 8.65 5.40 -5.23
N VAL A 29 9.89 5.86 -5.13
CA VAL A 29 10.65 5.86 -3.87
C VAL A 29 10.36 7.16 -3.12
N LEU A 30 9.54 7.10 -2.08
CA LEU A 30 9.23 8.26 -1.24
C LEU A 30 10.45 8.70 -0.46
N HIS A 31 10.92 9.91 -0.75
CA HIS A 31 12.03 10.52 -0.04
C HIS A 31 11.68 11.94 0.39
N LEU A 32 11.88 12.23 1.67
CA LEU A 32 11.69 13.57 2.20
C LEU A 32 12.93 14.41 1.90
N ALA A 33 12.80 15.47 1.10
CA ALA A 33 13.95 16.17 0.53
C ALA A 33 15.01 16.65 1.55
N ARG A 34 14.58 17.00 2.77
CA ARG A 34 15.47 17.43 3.88
C ARG A 34 16.20 16.28 4.58
N ALA A 35 15.78 15.03 4.38
CA ALA A 35 16.37 13.85 5.02
C ALA A 35 17.66 13.41 4.31
N THR A 36 18.67 14.30 4.27
CA THR A 36 19.90 14.10 3.50
C THR A 36 20.61 12.78 3.77
N ALA A 37 20.58 12.29 5.01
CA ALA A 37 21.19 11.01 5.40
C ALA A 37 20.58 9.77 4.70
N ARG A 38 19.35 9.88 4.18
CA ARG A 38 18.65 8.77 3.48
C ARG A 38 18.67 8.87 1.97
N ARG A 39 19.22 9.96 1.41
CA ARG A 39 19.17 10.21 -0.04
C ARG A 39 19.87 9.13 -0.85
N ASP A 40 21.07 8.73 -0.43
CA ASP A 40 21.83 7.69 -1.13
C ASP A 40 21.11 6.35 -1.07
N ASN A 41 20.43 6.04 0.05
CA ASN A 41 19.60 4.85 0.15
C ASN A 41 18.39 4.92 -0.79
N ALA A 42 17.74 6.07 -0.94
CA ALA A 42 16.62 6.22 -1.89
C ALA A 42 17.05 5.92 -3.34
N HIS A 43 18.24 6.38 -3.75
CA HIS A 43 18.81 6.07 -5.06
C HIS A 43 19.15 4.58 -5.20
N ALA A 44 19.80 3.99 -4.19
CA ALA A 44 20.14 2.56 -4.18
C ALA A 44 18.88 1.69 -4.25
N LEU A 45 17.83 2.07 -3.51
CA LEU A 45 16.54 1.39 -3.50
C LEU A 45 15.86 1.43 -4.86
N LEU A 46 15.85 2.59 -5.53
CA LEU A 46 15.31 2.73 -6.87
C LEU A 46 16.06 1.83 -7.87
N ALA A 47 17.39 1.80 -7.81
CA ALA A 47 18.21 0.95 -8.67
C ALA A 47 17.98 -0.56 -8.43
N ALA A 48 17.72 -0.95 -7.18
CA ALA A 48 17.58 -2.35 -6.78
C ALA A 48 16.16 -2.91 -6.90
N CYS A 49 15.12 -2.07 -7.00
CA CYS A 49 13.71 -2.52 -6.94
C CYS A 49 13.21 -3.28 -8.19
N GLY A 50 14.00 -3.32 -9.27
CA GLY A 50 13.66 -4.11 -10.47
C GLY A 50 12.54 -3.53 -11.33
N LEU A 51 12.15 -2.26 -11.13
CA LEU A 51 11.20 -1.52 -11.97
C LEU A 51 11.78 -0.16 -12.37
N ALA A 52 11.39 0.33 -13.54
CA ALA A 52 11.60 1.74 -13.88
C ALA A 52 10.82 2.62 -12.89
N GLY A 53 11.42 3.73 -12.48
CA GLY A 53 10.83 4.54 -11.43
C GLY A 53 11.53 5.87 -11.22
N GLU A 54 11.12 6.56 -10.16
CA GLU A 54 11.69 7.82 -9.74
C GLU A 54 11.71 7.95 -8.21
N ILE A 55 12.54 8.88 -7.74
CA ILE A 55 12.46 9.34 -6.35
C ILE A 55 11.31 10.35 -6.28
N TRP A 56 10.27 10.01 -5.54
CA TRP A 56 9.13 10.87 -5.29
C TRP A 56 9.39 11.78 -4.10
N SER A 57 9.25 13.09 -4.30
CA SER A 57 9.41 14.07 -3.23
C SER A 57 8.27 13.95 -2.22
N ALA A 58 8.56 13.45 -1.03
CA ALA A 58 7.56 13.31 0.02
C ALA A 58 7.14 14.69 0.56
N VAL A 59 5.84 14.82 0.85
CA VAL A 59 5.25 16.01 1.46
C VAL A 59 5.80 16.20 2.88
N ASP A 60 6.38 17.37 3.12
CA ASP A 60 6.77 17.78 4.44
C ASP A 60 5.57 18.32 5.23
N GLY A 61 4.90 17.45 5.98
CA GLY A 61 3.79 17.87 6.82
C GLY A 61 4.18 18.87 7.93
N ALA A 62 5.46 19.02 8.26
CA ALA A 62 5.93 20.04 9.21
C ALA A 62 6.04 21.43 8.58
N ALA A 63 6.11 21.52 7.25
CA ALA A 63 6.17 22.78 6.51
C ALA A 63 4.78 23.26 6.03
N MET A 64 3.71 22.50 6.30
CA MET A 64 2.35 22.86 5.91
C MET A 64 1.77 24.00 6.76
N SER A 65 0.94 24.84 6.15
CA SER A 65 0.22 25.90 6.88
C SER A 65 -0.90 25.33 7.76
N SER A 66 -1.28 26.05 8.82
CA SER A 66 -2.42 25.67 9.66
C SER A 66 -3.74 25.60 8.88
N THR A 67 -3.88 26.41 7.83
CA THR A 67 -5.06 26.41 6.96
C THR A 67 -5.13 25.13 6.14
N ASP A 68 -4.02 24.73 5.52
CA ASP A 68 -3.94 23.47 4.74
C ASP A 68 -4.22 22.26 5.62
N LEU A 69 -3.70 22.27 6.86
CA LEU A 69 -3.97 21.21 7.83
C LEU A 69 -5.46 21.15 8.20
N ALA A 70 -6.11 22.29 8.42
CA ALA A 70 -7.52 22.36 8.84
C ALA A 70 -8.49 21.87 7.75
N VAL A 71 -8.18 22.08 6.47
CA VAL A 71 -9.04 21.60 5.37
C VAL A 71 -8.82 20.13 5.03
N THR A 72 -7.66 19.57 5.40
CA THR A 72 -7.26 18.21 5.04
C THR A 72 -7.56 17.19 6.14
N VAL A 73 -7.43 17.59 7.42
CA VAL A 73 -7.53 16.67 8.56
C VAL A 73 -8.90 16.76 9.22
N GLY A 74 -9.65 15.67 9.15
CA GLY A 74 -10.93 15.51 9.83
C GLY A 74 -10.82 14.82 11.19
N ALA A 75 -11.97 14.59 11.82
CA ALA A 75 -12.10 13.82 13.05
C ALA A 75 -13.32 12.89 12.96
N ASP A 76 -13.19 11.68 13.51
CA ASP A 76 -14.26 10.70 13.65
C ASP A 76 -15.03 10.40 12.35
N LEU A 77 -14.33 10.40 11.20
CA LEU A 77 -14.93 10.26 9.87
C LEU A 77 -15.60 8.89 9.69
N PHE A 78 -15.08 7.86 10.36
CA PHE A 78 -15.71 6.55 10.39
C PHE A 78 -15.31 5.73 11.62
N ALA A 79 -16.17 4.78 11.97
CA ALA A 79 -15.95 3.92 13.12
C ALA A 79 -14.88 2.83 12.85
N PRO A 80 -14.05 2.48 13.85
CA PRO A 80 -13.92 3.16 15.14
C PRO A 80 -13.15 4.48 15.00
N ALA A 81 -13.52 5.45 15.83
CA ALA A 81 -12.79 6.69 16.04
C ALA A 81 -11.29 6.42 16.26
N TYR A 82 -10.44 7.14 15.53
CA TYR A 82 -9.00 7.08 15.74
C TYR A 82 -8.63 7.85 17.02
N PRO A 83 -7.96 7.22 18.00
CA PRO A 83 -7.89 7.78 19.36
C PRO A 83 -6.79 8.84 19.54
N PHE A 84 -6.10 9.25 18.47
CA PHE A 84 -4.94 10.14 18.56
C PHE A 84 -5.03 11.27 17.54
N SER A 85 -4.56 12.46 17.91
CA SER A 85 -4.27 13.51 16.93
C SER A 85 -3.14 13.06 16.01
N LEU A 86 -3.30 13.35 14.71
CA LEU A 86 -2.26 13.11 13.71
C LEU A 86 -1.06 14.02 13.94
N ARG A 87 0.13 13.45 13.80
CA ARG A 87 1.38 14.21 13.77
C ARG A 87 1.61 14.75 12.36
N ALA A 88 2.33 15.86 12.27
CA ALA A 88 2.78 16.44 10.99
C ALA A 88 3.40 15.39 10.04
N GLY A 89 4.28 14.52 10.54
CA GLY A 89 4.86 13.44 9.73
C GLY A 89 3.83 12.41 9.23
N GLU A 90 2.81 12.08 10.03
CA GLU A 90 1.73 11.16 9.61
C GLU A 90 0.86 11.78 8.51
N ILE A 91 0.62 13.10 8.60
CA ILE A 91 -0.11 13.88 7.59
C ILE A 91 0.68 13.96 6.29
N GLY A 92 1.97 14.31 6.36
CA GLY A 92 2.86 14.35 5.20
C GLY A 92 2.99 12.99 4.51
N CYS A 93 3.12 11.92 5.29
CA CYS A 93 3.12 10.54 4.77
C CYS A 93 1.82 10.25 4.01
N PHE A 94 0.64 10.52 4.61
CA PHE A 94 -0.65 10.29 3.94
C PHE A 94 -0.75 11.07 2.63
N LEU A 95 -0.42 12.35 2.64
CA LEU A 95 -0.48 13.21 1.46
C LEU A 95 0.47 12.77 0.35
N SER A 96 1.67 12.29 0.71
CA SER A 96 2.62 11.72 -0.24
C SER A 96 2.05 10.49 -0.95
N HIS A 97 1.38 9.60 -0.20
CA HIS A 97 0.69 8.46 -0.81
C HIS A 97 -0.47 8.89 -1.71
N ARG A 98 -1.28 9.87 -1.29
CA ARG A 98 -2.33 10.44 -2.16
C ARG A 98 -1.75 11.01 -3.45
N GLN A 99 -0.64 11.76 -3.39
CA GLN A 99 0.02 12.27 -4.59
C GLN A 99 0.45 11.14 -5.54
N ILE A 100 1.05 10.07 -5.02
CA ILE A 100 1.44 8.92 -5.84
C ILE A 100 0.21 8.19 -6.40
N TRP A 101 -0.87 8.03 -5.62
CA TRP A 101 -2.11 7.44 -6.15
C TRP A 101 -2.68 8.29 -7.30
N ALA A 102 -2.65 9.62 -7.17
CA ALA A 102 -3.06 10.52 -8.23
C ALA A 102 -2.17 10.35 -9.47
N GLU A 103 -0.87 10.15 -9.26
CA GLU A 103 0.08 9.95 -10.35
C GLU A 103 -0.09 8.62 -11.08
N ILE A 104 -0.37 7.53 -10.36
CA ILE A 104 -0.73 6.23 -10.96
C ILE A 104 -1.93 6.38 -11.89
N VAL A 105 -2.95 7.12 -11.45
CA VAL A 105 -4.16 7.38 -12.27
C VAL A 105 -3.84 8.30 -13.43
N ARG A 106 -3.13 9.41 -13.20
CA ARG A 106 -2.82 10.44 -14.21
C ARG A 106 -1.96 9.90 -15.34
N ARG A 107 -0.96 9.06 -15.02
CA ARG A 107 -0.08 8.40 -16.00
C ARG A 107 -0.71 7.17 -16.65
N ASN A 108 -1.91 6.78 -16.23
CA ASN A 108 -2.59 5.58 -16.68
C ASN A 108 -1.74 4.30 -16.52
N LEU A 109 -1.00 4.20 -15.42
CA LEU A 109 -0.22 3.00 -15.08
C LEU A 109 -1.17 1.88 -14.67
N ASP A 110 -0.79 0.62 -14.90
CA ASP A 110 -1.56 -0.53 -14.38
C ASP A 110 -1.39 -0.64 -12.86
N TYR A 111 -0.18 -0.36 -12.36
CA TYR A 111 0.13 -0.30 -10.93
C TYR A 111 1.34 0.60 -10.61
N GLY A 112 1.43 1.03 -9.34
CA GLY A 112 2.62 1.65 -8.78
C GLY A 112 3.23 0.79 -7.67
N LEU A 113 4.55 0.60 -7.70
CA LEU A 113 5.32 0.12 -6.57
C LEU A 113 5.76 1.32 -5.74
N ILE A 114 5.38 1.36 -4.47
CA ILE A 114 5.63 2.47 -3.58
C ILE A 114 6.58 1.98 -2.48
N LEU A 115 7.74 2.61 -2.32
CA LEU A 115 8.74 2.27 -1.31
C LEU A 115 9.12 3.48 -0.47
N GLU A 116 9.24 3.33 0.85
CA GLU A 116 9.81 4.37 1.74
C GLU A 116 11.35 4.35 1.68
N ASP A 117 11.99 5.51 1.81
CA ASP A 117 13.45 5.68 1.72
C ASP A 117 14.26 5.05 2.88
N ASP A 118 13.61 4.42 3.85
CA ASP A 118 14.22 3.80 5.01
C ASP A 118 14.18 2.26 4.97
N VAL A 119 13.91 1.68 3.80
CA VAL A 119 14.02 0.23 3.56
C VAL A 119 15.24 -0.12 2.71
N ALA A 120 15.73 -1.34 2.91
CA ALA A 120 16.67 -2.02 2.02
C ALA A 120 16.08 -3.34 1.54
N LEU A 121 16.56 -3.79 0.38
CA LEU A 121 16.05 -4.99 -0.29
C LEU A 121 17.09 -6.10 -0.31
N ASP A 122 16.63 -7.32 -0.02
CA ASP A 122 17.24 -8.54 -0.53
C ASP A 122 16.68 -8.76 -1.93
N THR A 123 17.48 -8.50 -2.96
CA THR A 123 17.02 -8.41 -4.35
C THR A 123 16.48 -9.73 -4.90
N GLU A 124 16.99 -10.88 -4.42
CA GLU A 124 16.53 -12.19 -4.87
C GLU A 124 15.12 -12.48 -4.32
N ILE A 125 14.97 -12.38 -3.00
CA ILE A 125 13.67 -12.60 -2.34
C ILE A 125 12.66 -11.55 -2.79
N PHE A 126 13.09 -10.28 -2.92
CA PHE A 126 12.24 -9.19 -3.37
C PHE A 126 11.76 -9.41 -4.81
N GLY A 127 12.63 -9.88 -5.72
CA GLY A 127 12.23 -10.18 -7.09
C GLY A 127 11.12 -11.23 -7.17
N HIS A 128 11.21 -12.29 -6.35
CA HIS A 128 10.15 -13.30 -6.25
C HIS A 128 8.85 -12.73 -5.66
N ALA A 129 8.95 -11.95 -4.59
CA ALA A 129 7.81 -11.31 -3.95
C ALA A 129 7.12 -10.28 -4.87
N LEU A 130 7.88 -9.46 -5.58
CA LEU A 130 7.37 -8.49 -6.55
C LEU A 130 6.67 -9.20 -7.71
N SER A 131 7.28 -10.26 -8.26
CA SER A 131 6.65 -11.02 -9.33
C SER A 131 5.34 -11.66 -8.88
N LEU A 132 5.29 -12.19 -7.65
CA LEU A 132 4.05 -12.70 -7.05
C LEU A 132 3.02 -11.57 -6.87
N ALA A 133 3.43 -10.39 -6.41
CA ALA A 133 2.54 -9.24 -6.27
C ALA A 133 1.95 -8.79 -7.61
N VAL A 134 2.78 -8.65 -8.66
CA VAL A 134 2.36 -8.22 -9.99
C VAL A 134 1.34 -9.19 -10.60
N THR A 135 1.52 -10.51 -10.43
CA THR A 135 0.54 -11.50 -10.89
C THR A 135 -0.85 -11.28 -10.29
N HIS A 136 -0.93 -10.83 -9.04
CA HIS A 136 -2.19 -10.73 -8.29
C HIS A 136 -2.71 -9.30 -8.12
N ILE A 137 -1.99 -8.26 -8.56
CA ILE A 137 -2.33 -6.87 -8.24
C ILE A 137 -3.62 -6.40 -8.91
N ALA A 138 -3.90 -6.84 -10.14
CA ALA A 138 -5.14 -6.51 -10.83
C ALA A 138 -6.37 -7.07 -10.10
N ALA A 139 -6.24 -8.25 -9.51
CA ALA A 139 -7.30 -8.88 -8.73
C ALA A 139 -7.44 -8.22 -7.35
N LEU A 140 -6.36 -8.14 -6.57
CA LEU A 140 -6.41 -7.71 -5.16
C LEU A 140 -6.44 -6.20 -4.97
N GLY A 141 -5.93 -5.45 -5.93
CA GLY A 141 -5.88 -3.99 -5.93
C GLY A 141 -4.78 -3.38 -5.08
N TYR A 142 -4.44 -3.98 -3.93
CA TYR A 142 -3.40 -3.51 -3.00
C TYR A 142 -2.67 -4.67 -2.34
N ILE A 143 -1.35 -4.67 -2.38
CA ILE A 143 -0.53 -5.73 -1.77
C ILE A 143 0.61 -5.08 -0.97
N GLN A 144 0.73 -5.44 0.31
CA GLN A 144 1.84 -5.02 1.17
C GLN A 144 2.97 -6.05 1.13
N LEU A 145 4.20 -5.59 0.95
CA LEU A 145 5.42 -6.40 1.03
C LEU A 145 6.01 -6.20 2.42
N GLN A 146 5.78 -7.16 3.31
CA GLN A 146 6.04 -7.01 4.75
C GLN A 146 7.50 -7.32 5.10
N ASN A 147 8.06 -6.51 5.99
CA ASN A 147 9.42 -6.69 6.52
C ASN A 147 9.52 -7.64 7.72
N ARG A 148 8.37 -8.08 8.26
CA ARG A 148 8.28 -8.97 9.42
C ARG A 148 7.09 -9.90 9.27
N MET A 149 7.20 -11.05 9.90
CA MET A 149 6.12 -12.02 9.93
C MET A 149 4.85 -11.38 10.53
N PRO A 150 3.71 -11.41 9.81
CA PRO A 150 2.45 -10.98 10.37
C PRO A 150 2.09 -11.81 11.61
N HIS A 151 1.57 -11.16 12.66
CA HIS A 151 1.18 -11.84 13.90
C HIS A 151 0.01 -12.81 13.70
N GLN A 152 -0.80 -12.60 12.67
CA GLN A 152 -1.92 -13.45 12.31
C GLN A 152 -1.68 -14.02 10.91
N ARG A 153 -1.85 -15.33 10.77
CA ARG A 153 -1.84 -15.98 9.46
C ARG A 153 -3.14 -15.63 8.73
N GLY A 154 -3.01 -15.10 7.51
CA GLY A 154 -4.13 -14.85 6.62
C GLY A 154 -4.55 -16.10 5.85
N ASN A 155 -5.63 -15.98 5.08
CA ASN A 155 -5.98 -16.99 4.08
C ASN A 155 -4.91 -16.99 2.98
N LEU A 156 -4.26 -18.13 2.75
CA LEU A 156 -3.25 -18.27 1.71
C LEU A 156 -3.90 -18.16 0.32
N ILE A 157 -3.34 -17.33 -0.55
CA ILE A 157 -3.78 -17.17 -1.93
C ILE A 157 -2.82 -17.90 -2.87
N ASP A 158 -1.53 -17.68 -2.70
CA ASP A 158 -0.50 -18.24 -3.59
C ASP A 158 0.88 -18.22 -2.94
N THR A 159 1.83 -18.97 -3.49
CA THR A 159 3.23 -18.98 -3.06
C THR A 159 4.19 -18.97 -4.25
N ARG A 160 5.35 -18.36 -4.07
CA ARG A 160 6.42 -18.34 -5.07
C ARG A 160 7.78 -18.29 -4.41
N ALA A 161 8.62 -19.30 -4.68
CA ALA A 161 10.00 -19.37 -4.18
C ALA A 161 10.12 -19.03 -2.67
N GLY A 162 9.22 -19.58 -1.86
CA GLY A 162 9.16 -19.36 -0.40
C GLY A 162 8.38 -18.12 0.05
N SER A 163 8.12 -17.14 -0.81
CA SER A 163 7.22 -16.02 -0.51
C SER A 163 5.77 -16.47 -0.54
N MET A 164 4.96 -16.03 0.43
CA MET A 164 3.55 -16.39 0.55
C MET A 164 2.68 -15.15 0.45
N LEU A 165 1.72 -15.15 -0.49
CA LEU A 165 0.67 -14.13 -0.58
C LEU A 165 -0.55 -14.59 0.20
N SER A 166 -0.99 -13.79 1.17
CA SER A 166 -2.16 -14.10 2.00
C SER A 166 -3.06 -12.89 2.24
N ILE A 167 -4.32 -13.16 2.57
CA ILE A 167 -5.30 -12.14 2.96
C ILE A 167 -5.55 -12.25 4.46
N PRO A 168 -5.02 -11.35 5.29
CA PRO A 168 -5.23 -11.39 6.73
C PRO A 168 -6.65 -10.99 7.13
N VAL A 169 -7.05 -11.38 8.34
CA VAL A 169 -8.26 -10.83 8.98
C VAL A 169 -8.01 -9.37 9.34
N VAL A 170 -6.91 -9.06 10.03
CA VAL A 170 -6.48 -7.69 10.32
C VAL A 170 -5.23 -7.40 9.50
N THR A 171 -5.32 -6.47 8.55
CA THR A 171 -4.16 -6.03 7.77
C THR A 171 -3.06 -5.51 8.70
N PRO A 172 -1.79 -5.94 8.56
CA PRO A 172 -0.69 -5.38 9.33
C PRO A 172 -0.53 -3.88 9.08
N LEU A 173 -0.04 -3.18 10.10
CA LEU A 173 0.45 -1.80 9.97
C LEU A 173 1.88 -1.82 9.42
N ARG A 174 2.42 -0.64 9.06
CA ARG A 174 3.73 -0.46 8.41
C ARG A 174 3.76 -1.01 6.99
N ALA A 175 3.33 -0.17 6.06
CA ALA A 175 3.28 -0.47 4.64
C ALA A 175 4.46 0.21 3.90
N SER A 176 5.67 0.06 4.43
CA SER A 176 6.90 0.69 3.90
C SER A 176 7.21 0.25 2.47
N THR A 177 6.61 -0.84 2.00
CA THR A 177 6.65 -1.26 0.61
C THR A 177 5.31 -1.85 0.21
N GLN A 178 4.73 -1.34 -0.88
CA GLN A 178 3.39 -1.71 -1.31
C GLN A 178 3.20 -1.56 -2.82
N LEU A 179 2.41 -2.48 -3.38
CA LEU A 179 1.97 -2.43 -4.76
C LEU A 179 0.50 -2.00 -4.79
N VAL A 180 0.18 -1.01 -5.62
CA VAL A 180 -1.17 -0.42 -5.71
C VAL A 180 -1.60 -0.38 -7.17
N SER A 181 -2.69 -1.07 -7.50
CA SER A 181 -3.30 -1.00 -8.85
C SER A 181 -3.88 0.40 -9.12
N GLN A 182 -4.05 0.74 -10.39
CA GLN A 182 -4.75 1.96 -10.79
C GLN A 182 -6.15 2.08 -10.20
N LYS A 183 -6.93 0.99 -10.22
CA LYS A 183 -8.30 0.97 -9.72
C LYS A 183 -8.34 1.23 -8.22
N ALA A 184 -7.44 0.60 -7.46
CA ALA A 184 -7.31 0.86 -6.04
C ALA A 184 -6.84 2.29 -5.75
N ALA A 185 -5.88 2.82 -6.51
CA ALA A 185 -5.41 4.19 -6.38
C ALA A 185 -6.56 5.20 -6.55
N ARG A 186 -7.37 5.06 -7.62
CA ARG A 186 -8.56 5.89 -7.86
C ARG A 186 -9.56 5.82 -6.71
N HIS A 187 -9.83 4.61 -6.23
CA HIS A 187 -10.77 4.37 -5.14
C HIS A 187 -10.30 4.99 -3.81
N LEU A 188 -9.02 4.80 -3.47
CA LEU A 188 -8.42 5.37 -2.26
C LEU A 188 -8.39 6.89 -2.30
N LEU A 189 -8.12 7.51 -3.45
CA LEU A 189 -8.20 8.96 -3.62
C LEU A 189 -9.60 9.49 -3.28
N HIS A 190 -10.63 8.89 -3.88
CA HIS A 190 -12.02 9.32 -3.66
C HIS A 190 -12.44 9.23 -2.19
N LEU A 191 -11.95 8.25 -1.46
CA LEU A 191 -12.29 8.06 -0.04
C LEU A 191 -11.47 8.90 0.94
N SER A 192 -10.47 9.65 0.48
CA SER A 192 -9.50 10.29 1.38
C SER A 192 -9.23 11.76 1.10
N ASP A 193 -10.19 12.48 0.49
CA ASP A 193 -10.11 13.94 0.35
C ASP A 193 -9.95 14.64 1.70
N VAL A 194 -10.61 14.09 2.72
CA VAL A 194 -10.37 14.39 4.13
C VAL A 194 -10.06 13.08 4.85
N PHE A 195 -9.08 13.08 5.76
CA PHE A 195 -8.71 11.89 6.53
C PHE A 195 -8.47 12.22 8.02
N ASP A 196 -8.68 11.23 8.88
CA ASP A 196 -8.62 11.38 10.36
C ASP A 196 -7.62 10.43 11.03
N ARG A 197 -6.89 9.63 10.24
CA ARG A 197 -5.96 8.60 10.73
C ARG A 197 -4.80 8.40 9.77
N PRO A 198 -3.67 7.82 10.21
CA PRO A 198 -2.53 7.57 9.35
C PRO A 198 -2.89 6.64 8.19
N VAL A 199 -2.15 6.75 7.08
CA VAL A 199 -2.48 6.03 5.82
C VAL A 199 -2.54 4.52 6.00
N ASP A 200 -1.65 3.94 6.80
CA ASP A 200 -1.63 2.50 7.08
C ASP A 200 -2.88 2.04 7.85
N THR A 201 -3.36 2.89 8.76
CA THR A 201 -4.55 2.66 9.58
C THR A 201 -5.81 2.88 8.74
N PHE A 202 -5.79 3.83 7.80
CA PHE A 202 -6.85 4.04 6.82
C PHE A 202 -6.99 2.81 5.91
N VAL A 203 -5.89 2.36 5.30
CA VAL A 203 -5.88 1.16 4.43
C VAL A 203 -6.21 -0.12 5.20
N GLN A 204 -5.74 -0.27 6.45
CA GLN A 204 -6.14 -1.36 7.35
C GLN A 204 -7.65 -1.39 7.61
N SER A 205 -8.32 -0.25 7.50
CA SER A 205 -9.75 -0.11 7.74
C SER A 205 -10.59 -0.62 6.56
N HIS A 206 -10.33 -1.84 6.09
CA HIS A 206 -10.99 -2.45 4.92
C HIS A 206 -12.51 -2.61 5.06
N TRP A 207 -13.08 -2.51 6.28
CA TRP A 207 -14.55 -2.38 6.44
C TRP A 207 -15.10 -1.02 5.96
N HIS A 208 -14.27 0.02 5.98
CA HIS A 208 -14.58 1.35 5.47
C HIS A 208 -14.08 1.50 4.03
N THR A 209 -12.80 1.24 3.78
CA THR A 209 -12.23 1.40 2.43
C THR A 209 -12.76 0.39 1.45
N ARG A 210 -13.37 -0.71 1.93
CA ARG A 210 -13.75 -1.90 1.16
C ARG A 210 -12.57 -2.62 0.50
N LEU A 211 -11.44 -1.96 0.26
CA LEU A 211 -10.18 -2.51 -0.22
C LEU A 211 -9.53 -3.38 0.84
N ARG A 212 -9.37 -4.68 0.55
CA ARG A 212 -8.75 -5.64 1.45
C ARG A 212 -7.34 -6.01 0.98
N PRO A 213 -6.28 -5.47 1.62
CA PRO A 213 -4.92 -5.67 1.15
C PRO A 213 -4.45 -7.12 1.26
N GLY A 214 -3.77 -7.57 0.21
CA GLY A 214 -2.90 -8.73 0.25
C GLY A 214 -1.62 -8.44 1.04
N VAL A 215 -1.03 -9.48 1.59
CA VAL A 215 0.24 -9.41 2.32
C VAL A 215 1.17 -10.49 1.81
N ILE A 216 2.38 -10.09 1.43
CA ILE A 216 3.47 -11.00 1.10
C ILE A 216 4.50 -11.03 2.21
N TYR A 217 4.85 -12.24 2.66
CA TYR A 217 5.98 -12.50 3.55
C TYR A 217 6.53 -13.92 3.31
N PRO A 218 7.85 -14.14 3.37
CA PRO A 218 8.91 -13.13 3.33
C PRO A 218 8.88 -12.35 2.01
N ALA A 219 9.24 -11.06 2.07
CA ALA A 219 9.22 -10.16 0.91
C ALA A 219 10.58 -9.55 0.55
N GLY A 220 11.66 -9.92 1.24
CA GLY A 220 12.97 -9.34 1.00
C GLY A 220 13.09 -7.86 1.40
N VAL A 221 12.21 -7.36 2.26
CA VAL A 221 12.24 -5.96 2.74
C VAL A 221 12.76 -5.92 4.16
N ARG A 222 13.71 -5.04 4.47
CA ARG A 222 14.17 -4.75 5.83
C ARG A 222 14.17 -3.25 6.10
N THR A 223 13.73 -2.84 7.28
CA THR A 223 13.83 -1.43 7.71
C THR A 223 15.22 -1.15 8.24
N ILE A 224 15.78 -0.01 7.87
CA ILE A 224 17.12 0.44 8.24
C ILE A 224 17.11 1.85 8.85
N SER A 225 15.96 2.35 9.29
CA SER A 225 15.84 3.68 9.92
C SER A 225 16.82 3.87 11.09
N ASP A 226 17.02 2.84 11.92
CA ASP A 226 17.96 2.87 13.06
C ASP A 226 19.44 2.99 12.63
N GLN A 227 19.77 2.62 11.38
CA GLN A 227 21.12 2.71 10.81
C GLN A 227 21.35 4.05 10.11
N LEU A 228 20.28 4.69 9.62
CA LEU A 228 20.32 5.92 8.83
C LEU A 228 20.02 7.19 9.65
N GLU A 229 19.26 7.06 10.73
CA GLU A 229 18.94 8.14 11.65
C GLU A 229 19.48 7.79 13.04
N GLY A 230 20.67 8.28 13.38
CA GLY A 230 21.11 8.31 14.78
C GLY A 230 19.98 8.88 15.64
N SER A 231 19.57 8.13 16.67
CA SER A 231 18.38 8.33 17.52
C SER A 231 18.04 9.80 17.78
N THR A 232 17.19 10.41 16.95
CA THR A 232 16.76 11.80 17.15
C THR A 232 15.26 11.97 16.89
N ILE A 233 14.43 11.26 17.67
CA ILE A 233 13.04 11.68 17.87
C ILE A 233 13.03 12.71 19.01
N GLN A 234 13.28 13.97 18.69
CA GLN A 234 13.03 15.09 19.62
C GLN A 234 11.54 15.42 19.62
N GLY A 235 10.82 14.84 20.57
CA GLY A 235 9.53 15.34 21.03
C GLY A 235 9.60 15.59 22.53
N ARG A 236 8.83 16.56 23.05
CA ARG A 236 8.73 16.81 24.50
C ARG A 236 8.54 15.47 25.24
N PRO A 237 9.36 15.16 26.26
CA PRO A 237 9.25 13.90 26.98
C PRO A 237 7.86 13.79 27.61
N ARG A 238 7.07 12.81 27.16
CA ARG A 238 5.72 12.55 27.69
C ARG A 238 5.80 11.98 29.09
N THR A 239 4.86 12.39 29.95
CA THR A 239 4.73 11.87 31.31
C THR A 239 4.36 10.39 31.30
N LEU A 240 4.69 9.65 32.35
CA LEU A 240 4.37 8.21 32.47
C LEU A 240 2.86 7.96 32.34
N ARG A 241 2.02 8.83 32.91
CA ARG A 241 0.55 8.76 32.78
C ARG A 241 0.08 8.90 31.34
N GLN A 242 0.65 9.84 30.58
CA GLN A 242 0.32 10.01 29.15
C GLN A 242 0.74 8.80 28.33
N ARG A 243 1.90 8.19 28.64
CA ARG A 243 2.34 6.95 27.98
C ARG A 243 1.38 5.80 28.26
N LEU A 244 1.01 5.62 29.54
CA LEU A 244 0.06 4.58 29.96
C LEU A 244 -1.32 4.77 29.32
N PHE A 245 -1.89 5.98 29.39
CA PHE A 245 -3.19 6.28 28.78
C PHE A 245 -3.19 5.97 27.27
N ARG A 246 -2.13 6.36 26.56
CA ARG A 246 -2.00 6.05 25.13
C ARG A 246 -1.93 4.55 24.86
N GLU A 247 -1.26 3.78 25.71
CA GLU A 247 -1.19 2.32 25.55
C GLU A 247 -2.55 1.64 25.79
N VAL A 248 -3.32 2.13 26.77
CA VAL A 248 -4.69 1.69 27.02
C VAL A 248 -5.60 2.04 25.84
N ALA A 249 -5.56 3.30 25.37
CA ALA A 249 -6.34 3.75 24.22
C ALA A 249 -5.99 2.96 22.95
N ARG A 250 -4.70 2.69 22.71
CA ARG A 250 -4.22 1.86 21.60
C ARG A 250 -4.75 0.43 21.70
N SER A 251 -4.74 -0.15 22.89
CA SER A 251 -5.26 -1.50 23.12
C SER A 251 -6.76 -1.58 22.85
N PHE A 252 -7.53 -0.60 23.30
CA PHE A 252 -8.95 -0.49 23.01
C PHE A 252 -9.21 -0.32 21.51
N TYR A 253 -8.48 0.56 20.84
CA TYR A 253 -8.60 0.78 19.41
C TYR A 253 -8.30 -0.49 18.62
N ARG A 254 -7.20 -1.20 18.93
CA ARG A 254 -6.85 -2.48 18.28
C ARG A 254 -7.92 -3.55 18.45
N ARG A 255 -8.56 -3.64 19.63
CA ARG A 255 -9.69 -4.55 19.84
C ARG A 255 -10.89 -4.19 18.96
N ARG A 256 -11.19 -2.89 18.82
CA ARG A 256 -12.26 -2.42 17.92
C ARG A 256 -11.92 -2.70 16.46
N VAL A 257 -10.71 -2.38 16.01
CA VAL A 257 -10.22 -2.73 14.65
C VAL A 257 -10.42 -4.21 14.39
N MET A 258 -10.01 -5.10 15.31
CA MET A 258 -10.21 -6.54 15.15
C MET A 258 -11.69 -6.91 15.02
N LYS A 259 -12.58 -6.32 15.83
CA LYS A 259 -14.03 -6.56 15.75
C LYS A 259 -14.61 -6.14 14.40
N PHE A 260 -14.22 -4.97 13.89
CA PHE A 260 -14.68 -4.48 12.58
C PHE A 260 -14.09 -5.29 11.43
N SER A 261 -12.81 -5.66 11.50
CA SER A 261 -12.13 -6.46 10.49
C SER A 261 -12.79 -7.84 10.32
N LYS A 262 -13.13 -8.50 11.42
CA LYS A 262 -13.86 -9.79 11.43
C LYS A 262 -15.26 -9.71 10.80
N ARG A 263 -15.89 -8.53 10.84
CA ARG A 263 -17.25 -8.29 10.30
C ARG A 263 -17.25 -7.63 8.94
N SER A 264 -16.06 -7.37 8.38
CA SER A 264 -15.94 -6.66 7.12
C SER A 264 -16.52 -7.50 5.98
N ALA A 265 -17.43 -6.90 5.20
CA ALA A 265 -17.94 -7.48 3.97
C ALA A 265 -17.01 -7.26 2.77
N ALA A 266 -15.81 -6.69 2.99
CA ALA A 266 -14.80 -6.53 1.95
C ALA A 266 -14.32 -7.88 1.44
N GLN A 267 -14.58 -8.13 0.16
CA GLN A 267 -14.09 -9.31 -0.54
C GLN A 267 -12.62 -9.10 -0.98
N PRO A 268 -11.80 -10.15 -1.00
CA PRO A 268 -10.52 -10.12 -1.71
C PRO A 268 -10.82 -9.93 -3.21
N GLY A 269 -10.49 -8.78 -3.76
CA GLY A 269 -10.90 -8.44 -5.12
C GLY A 269 -11.15 -6.95 -5.30
N SER A 270 -10.99 -6.43 -6.52
CA SER A 270 -11.31 -5.05 -6.87
C SER A 270 -12.82 -4.76 -6.93
N GLY A 271 -13.65 -5.47 -6.16
CA GLY A 271 -15.11 -5.38 -6.11
C GLY A 271 -15.64 -4.11 -5.43
N PHE A 272 -15.04 -2.96 -5.71
CA PHE A 272 -15.60 -1.63 -5.44
C PHE A 272 -16.21 -1.19 -6.77
N SER A 273 -17.47 -1.57 -6.95
CA SER A 273 -18.38 -0.96 -7.93
C SER A 273 -19.20 0.09 -7.21
#